data_AF-A0A914WGY9-F1
#
_entry.id   AF-A0A914WGY9-F1
#
_cell.length_a   1.000
_cell.length_b   1.000
_cell.length_c   1.000
_cell.angle_alpha   90.00
_cell.angle_beta   90.00
_cell.angle_gamma   90.00
#
_symmetry.space_group_name_H-M   'P 1'
#
loop_
_entity.id
_entity.type
_entity.pdbx_description
1 polymer ?
#
loop_
_entity_poly.entity_id
_entity_poly.type
_entity_poly.pdbx_seq_one_letter_code
_entity_poly.pdbx_strand_id
1 'polypeptide(L)'
;MNALFFVFAIFAAAMVVTVQSERPQPGKEGAACTLCITLLSKGIDYCESATTEIAVKESLELFCQMIGGSVEAFCEQIVDNGIDYIWNAIQNGGTPDHEASQACSCIGLCPYQCPS
;
A
#
# COMPACT_ATOMS: atom_id res chain seq x y z
N MET A 1 37.33 25.23 -26.19
CA MET A 1 36.50 24.02 -25.93
C MET A 1 35.75 24.27 -24.64
N ASN A 2 34.41 24.23 -24.69
CA ASN A 2 33.51 25.05 -23.89
C ASN A 2 33.03 24.34 -22.59
N ALA A 3 33.21 24.98 -21.43
CA ALA A 3 32.93 24.44 -20.09
C ALA A 3 31.43 24.19 -19.77
N LEU A 4 30.54 24.46 -20.72
CA LEU A 4 29.10 24.21 -20.62
C LEU A 4 28.71 22.73 -20.73
N PHE A 5 29.55 21.86 -21.29
CA PHE A 5 29.23 20.43 -21.43
C PHE A 5 29.26 19.65 -20.11
N PHE A 6 30.09 20.05 -19.15
CA PHE A 6 30.24 19.32 -17.88
C PHE A 6 29.16 19.66 -16.86
N VAL A 7 28.49 20.80 -16.98
CA VAL A 7 27.43 21.21 -16.05
C VAL A 7 26.14 20.42 -16.30
N PHE A 8 25.84 20.04 -17.54
CA PHE A 8 24.67 19.20 -17.87
C PHE A 8 24.76 17.76 -17.35
N ALA A 9 25.97 17.23 -17.14
CA ALA A 9 26.15 15.91 -16.55
C ALA A 9 25.89 15.87 -15.03
N ILE A 10 26.01 17.01 -14.35
CA ILE A 10 25.87 17.09 -12.88
C ILE A 10 24.39 17.30 -12.49
N PHE A 11 23.58 17.96 -13.33
CA PHE A 11 22.14 18.15 -13.05
C PHE A 11 21.25 16.93 -13.31
N ALA A 12 21.77 15.85 -13.91
CA ALA A 12 21.06 14.58 -14.01
C ALA A 12 21.07 13.76 -12.71
N ALA A 13 21.84 14.18 -11.69
CA ALA A 13 22.02 13.45 -10.43
C ALA A 13 20.91 13.72 -9.37
N ALA A 14 19.78 14.35 -9.74
CA ALA A 14 18.68 14.65 -8.81
C ALA A 14 17.30 14.08 -9.21
N MET A 15 17.22 13.14 -10.18
CA MET A 15 15.97 12.43 -10.50
C MET A 15 16.13 10.91 -10.60
N VAL A 16 16.96 10.33 -9.75
CA VAL A 16 16.73 8.94 -9.35
C VAL A 16 16.53 9.00 -7.85
N VAL A 17 15.28 9.20 -7.43
CA VAL A 17 14.84 8.57 -6.19
C VAL A 17 15.11 7.09 -6.46
N THR A 18 16.23 6.59 -5.96
CA THR A 18 16.46 5.17 -5.90
C THR A 18 15.39 4.68 -4.94
N VAL A 19 14.22 4.30 -5.49
CA VAL A 19 13.47 3.19 -4.92
C VAL A 19 14.47 2.05 -4.94
N GLN A 20 15.20 1.92 -3.85
CA GLN A 20 15.99 0.75 -3.55
C GLN A 20 14.93 -0.35 -3.45
N SER A 21 14.66 -1.01 -4.57
CA SER A 21 14.10 -2.35 -4.57
C SER A 21 15.09 -3.18 -3.75
N GLU A 22 14.88 -3.24 -2.45
CA GLU A 22 15.39 -4.34 -1.65
C GLU A 22 14.85 -5.58 -2.36
N ARG A 23 15.76 -6.39 -2.91
CA ARG A 23 15.44 -7.75 -3.36
C ARG A 23 14.49 -8.40 -2.37
N PRO A 24 13.56 -9.24 -2.83
CA PRO A 24 12.83 -10.16 -1.98
C PRO A 24 13.76 -10.78 -0.93
N GLN A 25 13.73 -10.24 0.29
CA GLN A 25 14.49 -10.82 1.38
C GLN A 25 13.54 -11.83 1.99
N PRO A 26 13.83 -13.15 1.86
CA PRO A 26 13.01 -14.19 2.45
C PRO A 26 13.05 -14.01 3.97
N GLY A 27 12.06 -13.28 4.50
CA GLY A 27 12.00 -12.85 5.90
C GLY A 27 11.43 -11.45 6.13
N LYS A 28 11.75 -10.45 5.29
CA LYS A 28 11.20 -9.07 5.43
C LYS A 28 9.87 -8.88 4.69
N GLU A 29 9.75 -9.50 3.51
CA GLU A 29 8.51 -9.50 2.74
C GLU A 29 7.36 -10.13 3.53
N GLY A 30 7.66 -11.18 4.30
CA GLY A 30 6.68 -11.84 5.14
C GLY A 30 6.11 -10.90 6.22
N ALA A 31 6.95 -10.08 6.86
CA ALA A 31 6.50 -9.18 7.91
C ALA A 31 5.65 -8.02 7.37
N ALA A 32 6.10 -7.37 6.27
CA ALA A 32 5.35 -6.30 5.63
C ALA A 32 4.03 -6.80 5.03
N CYS A 33 4.04 -7.97 4.38
CA CYS A 33 2.84 -8.63 3.89
C CYS A 33 1.85 -8.96 5.02
N THR A 34 2.34 -9.59 6.09
CA THR A 34 1.50 -9.96 7.25
C THR A 34 0.88 -8.72 7.89
N LEU A 35 1.65 -7.65 8.06
CA LEU A 35 1.16 -6.37 8.58
C LEU A 35 0.09 -5.78 7.67
N CYS A 36 0.34 -5.73 6.36
CA CYS A 36 -0.63 -5.23 5.39
C CYS A 36 -1.96 -6.00 5.46
N ILE A 37 -1.89 -7.34 5.41
CA ILE A 37 -3.09 -8.19 5.46
C ILE A 37 -3.84 -7.96 6.77
N THR A 38 -3.13 -7.91 7.89
CA THR A 38 -3.74 -7.73 9.22
C THR A 38 -4.43 -6.37 9.33
N LEU A 39 -3.78 -5.30 8.87
CA LEU A 39 -4.34 -3.95 8.93
C LEU A 39 -5.58 -3.84 8.05
N LEU A 40 -5.50 -4.33 6.81
CA LEU A 40 -6.62 -4.25 5.88
C LEU A 40 -7.78 -5.15 6.28
N SER A 41 -7.56 -6.40 6.70
CA SER A 41 -8.68 -7.28 7.05
C SER A 41 -9.44 -6.75 8.26
N LYS A 42 -8.73 -6.27 9.28
CA LYS A 42 -9.33 -5.63 10.46
C LYS A 42 -10.00 -4.30 10.13
N GLY A 43 -9.43 -3.53 9.21
CA GLY A 43 -10.03 -2.30 8.73
C GLY A 43 -11.31 -2.54 7.93
N ILE A 44 -11.33 -3.56 7.06
CA ILE A 44 -12.51 -3.94 6.27
C ILE A 44 -13.63 -4.44 7.19
N ASP A 45 -13.31 -5.21 8.22
CA ASP A 45 -14.29 -5.58 9.28
C ASP A 45 -14.90 -4.34 9.95
N TYR A 46 -14.17 -3.22 10.02
CA TYR A 46 -14.65 -1.96 10.57
C TYR A 46 -15.56 -1.17 9.60
N CYS A 47 -15.58 -1.54 8.32
CA CYS A 47 -16.32 -0.85 7.26
C CYS A 47 -17.77 -1.35 7.05
N GLU A 48 -18.33 -2.18 7.94
CA GLU A 48 -19.65 -2.84 7.76
C GLU A 48 -20.80 -1.87 7.37
N SER A 49 -20.78 -0.62 7.82
CA SER A 49 -21.80 0.39 7.49
C SER A 49 -21.47 1.29 6.30
N ALA A 50 -20.27 1.17 5.72
CA ALA A 50 -19.83 2.02 4.63
C ALA A 50 -20.45 1.56 3.30
N THR A 51 -21.09 2.47 2.57
CA THR A 51 -21.80 2.18 1.30
C THR A 51 -21.14 2.82 0.08
N THR A 52 -20.05 3.56 0.27
CA THR A 52 -19.29 4.24 -0.78
C THR A 52 -17.81 4.02 -0.56
N GLU A 53 -17.03 4.05 -1.64
CA GLU A 53 -15.56 3.96 -1.61
C GLU A 53 -14.95 5.02 -0.68
N ILE A 54 -15.49 6.23 -0.70
CA ILE A 54 -15.06 7.33 0.18
C ILE A 54 -15.32 6.97 1.65
N ALA A 55 -16.50 6.45 1.98
CA ALA A 55 -16.82 6.06 3.36
C ALA A 55 -15.96 4.88 3.84
N VAL A 56 -15.62 3.95 2.95
CA VAL A 56 -14.68 2.85 3.24
C VAL A 56 -13.29 3.44 3.51
N LYS A 57 -12.81 4.35 2.67
CA LYS A 57 -11.51 5.02 2.85
C LYS A 57 -11.44 5.74 4.20
N GLU A 58 -12.41 6.59 4.51
CA GLU A 58 -12.47 7.33 5.76
C GLU A 58 -12.51 6.39 6.98
N SER A 59 -13.23 5.26 6.87
CA SER A 59 -13.30 4.26 7.94
C SER A 59 -11.96 3.56 8.16
N LEU A 60 -11.24 3.27 7.08
CA LEU A 60 -9.90 2.68 7.14
C LEU A 60 -8.85 3.69 7.67
N GLU A 61 -8.93 4.96 7.29
CA GLU A 61 -8.08 6.02 7.83
C GLU A 61 -8.31 6.23 9.34
N LEU A 62 -9.57 6.24 9.79
CA LEU A 62 -9.92 6.28 11.21
C LEU A 62 -9.38 5.06 11.95
N PHE A 63 -9.43 3.87 11.34
CA PHE A 63 -8.82 2.67 11.88
C PHE A 63 -7.29 2.81 12.03
N CYS A 64 -6.60 3.37 11.03
CA CYS A 64 -5.17 3.65 11.11
C CYS A 64 -4.82 4.61 12.25
N GLN A 65 -5.61 5.67 12.44
CA GLN A 65 -5.46 6.61 13.56
C GLN A 65 -5.70 5.95 14.92
N MET A 66 -6.67 5.01 15.01
CA MET A 66 -6.94 4.27 16.25
C MET A 66 -5.77 3.35 16.65
N ILE A 67 -5.05 2.78 15.69
CA ILE A 67 -3.84 2.00 15.96
C ILE A 67 -2.73 2.92 16.47
N GLY A 68 -2.53 4.05 15.77
CA GLY A 68 -1.56 5.07 16.12
C GLY A 68 -0.10 4.59 16.13
N GLY A 69 0.76 5.41 16.71
CA GLY A 69 2.17 5.07 16.95
C GLY A 69 2.99 4.99 15.66
N SER A 70 4.02 4.13 15.64
CA SER A 70 4.95 4.03 14.50
C SER A 70 4.37 3.33 13.27
N VAL A 71 3.14 2.80 13.36
CA VAL A 71 2.51 2.00 12.29
C VAL A 71 1.42 2.78 11.57
N GLU A 72 0.92 3.88 12.14
CA GLU A 72 -0.12 4.75 11.57
C GLU A 72 0.20 5.17 10.13
N ALA A 73 1.34 5.82 9.90
CA ALA A 73 1.73 6.29 8.57
C ALA A 73 1.87 5.14 7.54
N PHE A 74 2.29 3.95 7.98
CA PHE A 74 2.35 2.78 7.10
C PHE A 74 0.96 2.24 6.78
N CYS A 75 0.05 2.25 7.76
CA CYS A 75 -1.35 1.90 7.58
C CYS A 75 -2.03 2.86 6.58
N GLU A 76 -1.88 4.17 6.76
CA GLU A 76 -2.43 5.18 5.84
C GLU A 76 -1.89 4.99 4.43
N GLN A 77 -0.58 4.73 4.29
CA GLN A 77 0.01 4.43 2.98
C GLN A 77 -0.59 3.17 2.34
N ILE A 78 -0.88 2.13 3.12
CA ILE A 78 -1.55 0.93 2.59
C ILE A 78 -2.97 1.26 2.14
N VAL A 79 -3.72 2.04 2.92
CA VAL A 79 -5.09 2.46 2.57
C VAL A 79 -5.08 3.29 1.29
N ASP A 80 -4.21 4.29 1.19
CA ASP A 80 -4.11 5.16 0.03
C ASP A 80 -3.79 4.42 -1.27
N ASN A 81 -2.89 3.43 -1.21
CA ASN A 81 -2.50 2.66 -2.40
C ASN A 81 -3.43 1.46 -2.65
N GLY A 82 -4.18 1.03 -1.64
CA GLY A 82 -5.01 -0.19 -1.67
C GLY A 82 -6.49 0.07 -1.88
N ILE A 83 -6.99 1.30 -1.67
CA ILE A 83 -8.43 1.60 -1.59
C ILE A 83 -9.21 1.15 -2.83
N ASP A 84 -8.71 1.44 -4.03
CA ASP A 84 -9.38 1.07 -5.28
C ASP A 84 -9.54 -0.46 -5.39
N TYR A 85 -8.54 -1.22 -4.93
CA TYR A 85 -8.59 -2.68 -4.92
C TYR A 85 -9.57 -3.19 -3.88
N ILE A 86 -9.52 -2.64 -2.66
CA ILE A 86 -10.40 -3.00 -1.54
C ILE A 86 -11.87 -2.73 -1.90
N TRP A 87 -12.15 -1.58 -2.52
CA TRP A 87 -13.49 -1.22 -2.93
C TRP A 87 -14.05 -2.16 -4.00
N ASN A 88 -13.26 -2.44 -5.05
CA ASN A 88 -13.67 -3.39 -6.09
C ASN A 88 -13.92 -4.80 -5.50
N ALA A 89 -13.06 -5.23 -4.58
CA ALA A 89 -13.20 -6.47 -3.83
C ALA A 89 -14.50 -6.55 -3.03
N ILE A 90 -14.80 -5.54 -2.21
CA ILE A 90 -16.05 -5.43 -1.43
C ILE A 90 -17.27 -5.53 -2.36
N GLN A 91 -17.23 -4.83 -3.49
CA GLN A 91 -18.31 -4.85 -4.48
C GLN A 91 -18.51 -6.23 -5.14
N ASN A 92 -17.45 -7.06 -5.18
CA ASN A 92 -17.48 -8.42 -5.70
C ASN A 92 -17.79 -9.49 -4.63
N GLY A 93 -17.97 -9.08 -3.37
CA GLY A 93 -18.46 -9.94 -2.30
C GLY A 93 -17.44 -10.94 -1.74
N GLY A 94 -16.14 -10.66 -1.83
CA GLY A 94 -15.14 -11.51 -1.19
C GLY A 94 -15.00 -11.27 0.31
N THR A 95 -14.19 -12.12 0.95
CA THR A 95 -13.99 -12.09 2.40
C THR A 95 -12.86 -11.12 2.78
N PRO A 96 -12.92 -10.44 3.94
CA PRO A 96 -11.91 -9.46 4.35
C PRO A 96 -10.45 -9.91 4.19
N ASP A 97 -10.14 -11.16 4.55
CA ASP A 97 -8.78 -11.71 4.41
C ASP A 97 -8.34 -11.91 2.95
N HIS A 98 -9.25 -12.35 2.08
CA HIS A 98 -8.97 -12.50 0.65
C HIS A 98 -8.72 -11.15 -0.01
N GLU A 99 -9.56 -10.17 0.32
CA GLU A 99 -9.48 -8.83 -0.26
C GLU A 99 -8.27 -8.05 0.25
N ALA A 100 -7.96 -8.18 1.54
CA ALA A 100 -6.72 -7.69 2.11
C ALA A 100 -5.50 -8.33 1.43
N SER A 101 -5.47 -9.66 1.29
CA SER A 101 -4.36 -10.34 0.59
C SER A 101 -4.20 -9.86 -0.85
N GLN A 102 -5.30 -9.69 -1.58
CA GLN A 102 -5.27 -9.24 -2.96
C GLN A 102 -4.75 -7.80 -3.07
N ALA A 103 -5.30 -6.87 -2.29
CA ALA A 103 -4.86 -5.48 -2.26
C ALA A 103 -3.37 -5.38 -1.90
N CYS A 104 -2.91 -6.11 -0.88
CA CYS A 104 -1.51 -6.15 -0.46
C CYS A 104 -0.56 -6.71 -1.54
N SER A 105 -1.03 -7.66 -2.36
CA SER A 105 -0.28 -8.14 -3.53
C SER A 105 -0.27 -7.11 -4.67
N CYS A 106 -1.38 -6.40 -4.90
CA CYS A 106 -1.48 -5.38 -5.95
C CYS A 106 -0.58 -4.16 -5.69
N ILE A 107 -0.34 -3.81 -4.41
CA ILE A 107 0.60 -2.75 -4.01
C ILE A 107 2.04 -3.24 -3.80
N GLY A 108 2.33 -4.51 -4.08
CA GLY A 108 3.69 -5.08 -4.06
C GLY A 108 4.26 -5.40 -2.68
N LEU A 109 3.43 -5.47 -1.63
CA LEU A 109 3.86 -5.86 -0.28
C LEU A 109 3.80 -7.37 -0.04
N CYS A 110 2.97 -8.09 -0.78
CA CYS A 110 2.83 -9.54 -0.74
C CYS A 110 3.28 -10.22 -2.05
N PRO A 111 3.67 -11.51 -2.01
CA PRO A 111 3.94 -12.30 -3.22
C PRO A 111 2.78 -12.25 -4.22
N TYR A 112 3.11 -12.27 -5.52
CA TYR A 112 2.17 -11.92 -6.59
C TYR A 112 1.02 -12.91 -6.78
N GLN A 113 -0.20 -12.41 -6.60
CA GLN A 113 -1.47 -12.94 -7.13
C GLN A 113 -2.51 -11.79 -7.29
N CYS A 114 -2.16 -10.68 -7.96
CA CYS A 114 -3.14 -9.62 -8.25
C CYS A 114 -3.87 -9.97 -9.56
N PRO A 115 -5.17 -10.35 -9.56
CA PRO A 115 -5.90 -10.60 -10.78
C PRO A 115 -6.15 -9.29 -11.53
N SER A 116 -6.01 -9.34 -12.85
CA SER A 116 -6.24 -8.25 -13.80
C SER A 116 -7.68 -8.18 -14.28
#